data_AF-A0A537L2W3-F1
#
_entry.id   AF-A0A537L2W3-F1
#
_cell.length_a   1.000
_cell.length_b   1.000
_cell.length_c   1.000
_cell.angle_alpha   90.00
_cell.angle_beta   90.00
_cell.angle_gamma   90.00
#
_symmetry.space_group_name_H-M   'P 1'
#
loop_
_entity.id
_entity.type
_entity.pdbx_description
1 polymer ?
#
loop_
_entity_poly.entity_id
_entity_poly.type
_entity_poly.pdbx_seq_one_letter_code
_entity_poly.pdbx_strand_id
1 'polypeptide(L)'
;MMRSRLLWVLLLLLGIGALVLVLRHDQGTIAGFETGDFASLIYKIALLIFIGGAVLALFRERIAEAFQAAIFWVVIGLLLAVGYTYRHDLRDIGDRVLSELLPGRAVSRSGGIVEIARGNRGEFAVIAEINGARISTVYDTGASAVVLTQEAAKAAGLPLDFLNYSVAVETANGRTRAAPVTLDRIKVGGITERAVPALIAQPGQLRTSLLGMSFLSRLKSSEVRGDRLVLRAN
;
A
#
# COMPACT_ATOMS: atom_id res chain seq x y z
N MET A 1 21.65 -36.53 -24.56
CA MET A 1 22.49 -37.46 -25.38
C MET A 1 23.87 -37.78 -24.79
N MET A 2 24.58 -36.87 -24.09
CA MET A 2 25.93 -37.15 -23.54
C MET A 2 25.97 -38.17 -22.37
N ARG A 3 24.87 -38.35 -21.63
CA ARG A 3 24.77 -39.24 -20.44
C ARG A 3 24.96 -40.74 -20.76
N SER A 4 24.58 -41.16 -21.96
CA SER A 4 24.76 -42.56 -22.42
C SER A 4 26.22 -42.82 -22.79
N ARG A 5 26.86 -41.89 -23.51
CA ARG A 5 28.22 -42.08 -24.05
C ARG A 5 29.29 -42.27 -22.96
N LEU A 6 29.18 -41.57 -21.83
CA LEU A 6 30.15 -41.66 -20.73
C LEU A 6 30.08 -42.99 -19.98
N LEU A 7 28.87 -43.54 -19.79
CA LEU A 7 28.66 -44.86 -19.21
C LEU A 7 29.20 -45.95 -20.15
N TRP A 8 28.97 -45.84 -21.46
CA TRP A 8 29.53 -46.77 -22.43
C TRP A 8 31.05 -46.73 -22.47
N VAL A 9 31.68 -45.55 -22.37
CA VAL A 9 33.15 -45.44 -22.32
C VAL A 9 33.72 -46.06 -21.04
N LEU A 10 33.07 -45.87 -19.88
CA LEU A 10 33.47 -46.49 -18.61
C LEU A 10 33.33 -48.02 -18.65
N LEU A 11 32.21 -48.53 -19.18
CA LEU A 11 32.00 -49.97 -19.36
C LEU A 11 33.01 -50.58 -20.34
N LEU A 12 33.38 -49.85 -21.39
CA LEU A 12 34.36 -50.29 -22.38
C LEU A 12 35.78 -50.32 -21.80
N LEU A 13 36.16 -49.32 -20.99
CA LEU A 13 37.43 -49.33 -20.24
C LEU A 13 37.51 -50.46 -19.22
N LEU A 14 36.41 -50.72 -18.50
CA LEU A 14 36.32 -51.80 -17.51
C LEU A 14 36.37 -53.18 -18.20
N GLY A 15 35.71 -53.30 -19.36
CA GLY A 15 35.79 -54.49 -20.22
C GLY A 15 37.20 -54.72 -20.79
N ILE A 16 37.91 -53.67 -21.22
CA ILE A 16 39.31 -53.78 -21.67
C ILE A 16 40.22 -54.22 -20.51
N GLY A 17 40.03 -53.67 -19.32
CA GLY A 17 40.78 -54.08 -18.12
C GLY A 17 40.56 -55.55 -17.77
N ALA A 18 39.31 -56.02 -17.80
CA ALA A 18 38.98 -57.43 -17.58
C ALA A 18 39.56 -58.34 -18.68
N LEU A 19 39.52 -57.91 -19.94
CA LEU A 19 40.07 -58.65 -21.07
C LEU A 19 41.59 -58.81 -20.97
N VAL A 20 42.31 -57.75 -20.58
CA VAL A 20 43.77 -57.81 -20.37
C VAL A 20 44.12 -58.78 -19.24
N LEU A 21 43.28 -58.85 -18.20
CA LEU A 21 43.47 -59.75 -17.05
C LEU A 21 43.28 -61.23 -17.43
N VAL A 22 42.28 -61.51 -18.27
CA VAL A 22 42.02 -62.87 -18.80
C VAL A 22 43.10 -63.29 -19.81
N LEU A 23 43.58 -62.37 -20.65
CA LEU A 23 44.60 -62.66 -21.67
C LEU A 23 46.01 -62.82 -21.10
N ARG A 24 46.29 -62.33 -19.88
CA ARG A 24 47.60 -62.44 -19.21
C ARG A 24 47.59 -63.38 -18.00
N HIS A 25 46.65 -64.32 -17.96
CA HIS A 25 46.45 -65.24 -16.83
C HIS A 25 47.70 -66.06 -16.44
N ASP A 26 48.62 -66.30 -17.39
CA ASP A 26 49.80 -67.17 -17.20
C ASP A 26 51.12 -66.45 -16.84
N GLN A 27 51.11 -65.13 -16.61
CA GLN A 27 52.31 -64.40 -16.15
C GLN A 27 52.09 -63.85 -14.74
N GLY A 28 52.79 -64.41 -13.75
CA GLY A 28 52.55 -64.24 -12.31
C GLY A 28 52.71 -62.82 -11.73
N THR A 29 53.05 -61.81 -12.53
CA THR A 29 53.07 -60.41 -12.10
C THR A 29 52.68 -59.48 -13.23
N ILE A 30 51.73 -58.57 -12.98
CA ILE A 30 51.33 -57.51 -13.92
C ILE A 30 51.75 -56.17 -13.30
N ALA A 31 52.66 -55.45 -13.97
CA ALA A 31 53.17 -54.16 -13.51
C ALA A 31 53.77 -54.16 -12.08
N GLY A 32 54.40 -55.28 -11.68
CA GLY A 32 55.03 -55.42 -10.36
C GLY A 32 54.10 -55.84 -9.22
N PHE A 33 52.82 -56.09 -9.50
CA PHE A 33 51.85 -56.62 -8.54
C PHE A 33 51.53 -58.09 -8.84
N GLU A 34 51.32 -58.90 -7.79
CA GLU A 34 50.71 -60.22 -7.95
C GLU A 34 49.34 -60.07 -8.61
N THR A 35 49.01 -60.98 -9.52
CA THR A 35 47.78 -60.91 -10.34
C THR A 35 46.51 -60.80 -9.48
N GLY A 36 46.50 -61.42 -8.29
CA GLY A 36 45.40 -61.32 -7.32
C GLY A 36 45.26 -59.92 -6.71
N ASP A 37 46.37 -59.28 -6.34
CA ASP A 37 46.37 -57.94 -5.77
C ASP A 37 45.96 -56.89 -6.80
N PHE A 38 46.46 -57.03 -8.03
CA PHE A 38 46.11 -56.16 -9.15
C PHE A 38 44.61 -56.24 -9.49
N ALA A 39 44.03 -57.45 -9.50
CA ALA A 39 42.60 -57.65 -9.72
C ALA A 39 41.75 -57.02 -8.61
N SER A 40 42.18 -57.15 -7.34
CA SER A 40 41.48 -56.55 -6.20
C SER A 40 41.50 -55.02 -6.26
N LEU A 41 42.60 -54.42 -6.73
CA LEU A 41 42.76 -52.98 -6.86
C LEU A 41 41.84 -52.42 -7.96
N ILE A 42 41.79 -53.08 -9.12
CA ILE A 42 40.88 -52.72 -10.21
C ILE A 42 39.43 -52.79 -9.73
N TYR A 43 39.06 -53.86 -9.04
CA TYR A 43 37.70 -54.02 -8.50
C TYR A 43 37.35 -52.91 -7.50
N LYS A 44 38.27 -52.59 -6.56
CA LYS A 44 38.06 -51.52 -5.57
C LYS A 44 37.93 -50.14 -6.23
N ILE A 45 38.76 -49.82 -7.23
CA ILE A 45 38.69 -48.55 -7.96
C ILE A 45 37.38 -48.46 -8.77
N ALA A 46 37.01 -49.55 -9.45
CA ALA A 46 35.74 -49.62 -10.18
C ALA A 46 34.54 -49.42 -9.25
N LEU A 47 34.55 -50.05 -8.07
CA LEU A 47 33.50 -49.90 -7.06
C LEU A 47 33.44 -48.47 -6.53
N LEU A 48 34.59 -47.83 -6.27
CA LEU A 48 34.66 -46.46 -5.77
C LEU A 48 34.12 -45.46 -6.81
N ILE A 49 34.47 -45.64 -8.09
CA ILE A 49 33.93 -44.82 -9.18
C ILE A 49 32.42 -45.05 -9.35
N PHE A 50 31.96 -46.31 -9.26
CA PHE A 50 30.55 -46.66 -9.37
C PHE A 50 29.72 -46.04 -8.24
N ILE A 51 30.15 -46.20 -6.99
CA ILE A 51 29.48 -45.64 -5.81
C ILE A 51 29.57 -44.11 -5.84
N GLY A 52 30.74 -43.54 -6.09
CA GLY A 52 30.92 -42.09 -6.18
C GLY A 52 30.07 -41.47 -7.28
N GLY A 53 30.02 -42.10 -8.46
CA GLY A 53 29.17 -41.69 -9.57
C GLY A 53 27.68 -41.81 -9.26
N ALA A 54 27.26 -42.89 -8.59
CA ALA A 54 25.87 -43.10 -8.17
C ALA A 54 25.43 -42.08 -7.11
N VAL A 55 26.26 -41.81 -6.11
CA VAL A 55 26.00 -40.80 -5.07
C VAL A 55 25.91 -39.42 -5.69
N LEU A 56 26.85 -39.04 -6.56
CA LEU A 56 26.81 -37.76 -7.26
C LEU A 56 25.58 -37.65 -8.18
N ALA A 57 25.21 -38.72 -8.87
CA ALA A 57 24.01 -38.73 -9.72
C ALA A 57 22.72 -38.56 -8.90
N LEU A 58 22.61 -39.22 -7.74
CA LEU A 58 21.46 -39.12 -6.83
C LEU A 58 21.38 -37.75 -6.13
N PHE A 59 22.52 -37.14 -5.79
CA PHE A 59 22.56 -35.81 -5.16
C PHE A 59 22.32 -34.68 -6.16
N ARG A 60 22.74 -34.83 -7.42
CA ARG A 60 22.67 -33.75 -8.42
C ARG A 60 21.24 -33.34 -8.79
N GLU A 61 20.30 -34.29 -8.83
CA GLU A 61 18.88 -34.02 -9.11
C GLU A 61 18.23 -33.23 -7.94
N ARG A 62 18.50 -33.64 -6.69
CA ARG A 62 17.92 -33.01 -5.48
C ARG A 62 18.52 -31.64 -5.15
N ILE A 63 19.80 -31.41 -5.47
CA ILE A 63 20.47 -30.12 -5.25
C ILE A 63 19.85 -29.05 -6.15
N ALA A 64 19.54 -29.37 -7.41
CA ALA A 64 18.91 -28.42 -8.31
C ALA A 64 17.52 -27.98 -7.82
N GLU A 65 16.72 -28.91 -7.32
CA GLU A 65 15.42 -28.63 -6.70
C GLU A 65 15.55 -27.81 -5.41
N ALA A 66 16.52 -28.14 -4.55
CA ALA A 66 16.80 -27.38 -3.33
C ALA A 66 17.22 -25.93 -3.63
N PHE A 67 18.01 -25.72 -4.68
CA PHE A 67 18.38 -24.37 -5.14
C PHE A 67 17.17 -23.59 -5.65
N GLN A 68 16.26 -24.22 -6.41
CA GLN A 68 15.02 -23.56 -6.83
C GLN A 68 14.13 -23.16 -5.65
N ALA A 69 13.99 -24.05 -4.66
CA ALA A 69 13.24 -23.75 -3.43
C ALA A 69 13.89 -22.60 -2.64
N ALA A 70 15.23 -22.57 -2.53
CA ALA A 70 15.94 -21.49 -1.87
C ALA A 70 15.73 -20.14 -2.58
N ILE A 71 15.81 -20.11 -3.91
CA ILE A 71 15.53 -18.90 -4.70
C ILE A 71 14.09 -18.43 -4.50
N PHE A 72 13.12 -19.35 -4.52
CA PHE A 72 11.71 -19.04 -4.28
C PHE A 72 11.49 -18.38 -2.91
N TRP A 73 12.07 -18.93 -1.85
CA TRP A 73 11.99 -18.35 -0.50
C TRP A 73 12.70 -16.99 -0.40
N VAL A 74 13.83 -16.80 -1.07
CA VAL A 74 14.52 -15.50 -1.14
C VAL A 74 13.64 -14.46 -1.84
N VAL A 75 12.98 -14.82 -2.95
CA VAL A 75 12.05 -13.92 -3.66
C VAL A 75 10.85 -13.56 -2.79
N ILE A 76 10.25 -14.53 -2.08
CA ILE A 76 9.16 -14.27 -1.12
C ILE A 76 9.65 -13.34 0.00
N GLY A 77 10.81 -13.63 0.59
CA GLY A 77 11.39 -12.81 1.63
C GLY A 77 11.64 -11.37 1.17
N LEU A 78 12.15 -11.21 -0.05
CA LEU A 78 12.37 -9.90 -0.66
C LEU A 78 11.04 -9.16 -0.90
N LEU A 79 10.03 -9.84 -1.46
CA LEU A 79 8.70 -9.27 -1.65
C LEU A 79 8.07 -8.82 -0.32
N LEU A 80 8.18 -9.64 0.72
CA LEU A 80 7.71 -9.31 2.06
C LEU A 80 8.50 -8.15 2.67
N ALA A 81 9.82 -8.09 2.49
CA ALA A 81 10.65 -6.99 2.96
C ALA A 81 10.30 -5.68 2.26
N VAL A 82 10.06 -5.71 0.94
CA VAL A 82 9.54 -4.57 0.18
C VAL A 82 8.17 -4.17 0.71
N GLY A 83 7.21 -5.09 0.81
CA GLY A 83 5.87 -4.81 1.35
C GLY A 83 5.89 -4.24 2.77
N TYR A 84 6.79 -4.74 3.64
CA TYR A 84 6.99 -4.23 4.99
C TYR A 84 7.64 -2.84 5.00
N THR A 85 8.61 -2.59 4.12
CA THR A 85 9.28 -1.28 3.99
C THR A 85 8.26 -0.22 3.54
N TYR A 86 7.45 -0.54 2.53
CA TYR A 86 6.40 0.33 1.99
C TYR A 86 5.06 0.22 2.74
N ARG A 87 5.03 -0.39 3.94
CA ARG A 87 3.78 -0.61 4.71
C ARG A 87 3.01 0.68 5.03
N HIS A 88 3.71 1.81 5.14
CA HIS A 88 3.09 3.10 5.41
C HIS A 88 2.50 3.69 4.13
N ASP A 89 3.20 3.59 3.00
CA ASP A 89 2.72 4.08 1.70
C ASP A 89 1.53 3.26 1.17
N LEU A 90 1.52 1.95 1.42
CA LEU A 90 0.40 1.08 1.06
C LEU A 90 -0.90 1.44 1.81
N ARG A 91 -0.81 1.92 3.06
CA ARG A 91 -1.97 2.42 3.81
C ARG A 91 -2.47 3.74 3.22
N ASP A 92 -1.56 4.64 2.88
CA ASP A 92 -1.90 5.90 2.23
C ASP A 92 -2.55 5.72 0.85
N ILE A 93 -2.14 4.70 0.07
CA ILE A 93 -2.78 4.36 -1.20
C ILE A 93 -4.18 3.79 -0.98
N GLY A 94 -4.34 2.90 0.01
CA GLY A 94 -5.66 2.37 0.39
C GLY A 94 -6.63 3.48 0.79
N ASP A 95 -6.18 4.43 1.62
CA ASP A 95 -6.98 5.58 2.04
C ASP A 95 -7.35 6.51 0.87
N ARG A 96 -6.47 6.67 -0.12
CA ARG A 96 -6.74 7.44 -1.35
C ARG A 96 -7.79 6.77 -2.24
N VAL A 97 -7.67 5.47 -2.48
CA VAL A 97 -8.64 4.70 -3.28
C VAL A 97 -10.01 4.66 -2.58
N LEU A 98 -10.03 4.48 -1.26
CA LEU A 98 -11.29 4.54 -0.49
C LEU A 98 -11.89 5.97 -0.46
N SER A 99 -11.07 7.01 -0.54
CA SER A 99 -11.50 8.42 -0.62
C SER A 99 -12.00 8.81 -2.02
N GLU A 100 -11.49 8.17 -3.09
CA GLU A 100 -12.04 8.31 -4.44
C GLU A 100 -13.43 7.66 -4.56
N LEU A 101 -13.64 6.54 -3.87
CA LEU A 101 -14.94 5.85 -3.85
C LEU A 101 -15.96 6.53 -2.93
N LEU A 102 -15.51 7.32 -1.94
CA LEU A 102 -16.34 8.09 -1.01
C LEU A 102 -15.86 9.55 -0.90
N PRO A 103 -16.23 10.42 -1.86
CA PRO A 103 -15.84 11.82 -1.87
C PRO A 103 -16.27 12.57 -0.60
N GLY A 104 -15.38 13.38 -0.03
CA GLY A 104 -15.68 14.30 1.09
C GLY A 104 -15.23 13.84 2.49
N ARG A 105 -14.56 12.68 2.62
CA ARG A 105 -13.94 12.29 3.90
C ARG A 105 -12.67 13.11 4.17
N ALA A 106 -12.71 13.90 5.23
CA ALA A 106 -11.55 14.56 5.82
C ALA A 106 -10.61 13.50 6.43
N VAL A 107 -9.41 13.32 5.87
CA VAL A 107 -8.38 12.46 6.48
C VAL A 107 -7.67 13.29 7.55
N SER A 108 -7.88 12.93 8.82
CA SER A 108 -7.18 13.57 9.93
C SER A 108 -5.84 12.88 10.13
N ARG A 109 -4.74 13.61 9.87
CA ARG A 109 -3.39 13.17 10.17
C ARG A 109 -3.08 13.53 11.63
N SER A 110 -2.29 12.69 12.31
CA SER A 110 -1.86 12.94 13.69
C SER A 110 -1.27 14.36 13.82
N GLY A 111 -1.72 15.12 14.83
CA GLY A 111 -1.27 16.50 15.08
C GLY A 111 -2.18 17.64 14.61
N GLY A 112 -3.50 17.42 14.50
CA GLY A 112 -4.46 18.52 14.22
C GLY A 112 -4.45 19.02 12.77
N ILE A 113 -3.94 18.21 11.85
CA ILE A 113 -3.91 18.51 10.41
C ILE A 113 -5.03 17.73 9.73
N VAL A 114 -5.83 18.43 8.94
CA VAL A 114 -6.89 17.83 8.13
C VAL A 114 -6.58 18.06 6.66
N GLU A 115 -6.53 16.98 5.89
CA GLU A 115 -6.37 17.03 4.44
C GLU A 115 -7.66 16.59 3.76
N ILE A 116 -8.10 17.38 2.78
CA ILE A 116 -9.33 17.15 2.01
C ILE A 116 -8.96 17.19 0.52
N ALA A 117 -9.31 16.13 -0.20
CA ALA A 117 -9.10 16.09 -1.65
C ALA A 117 -10.12 16.96 -2.39
N ARG A 118 -9.71 17.55 -3.51
CA ARG A 118 -10.59 18.26 -4.42
C ARG A 118 -11.63 17.29 -5.00
N GLY A 119 -12.89 17.67 -4.97
CA GLY A 119 -13.95 16.86 -5.57
C GLY A 119 -13.96 16.95 -7.11
N ASN A 120 -14.69 16.04 -7.75
CA ASN A 120 -14.79 15.97 -9.22
C ASN A 120 -15.34 17.24 -9.89
N ARG A 121 -16.04 18.10 -9.13
CA ARG A 121 -16.58 19.39 -9.60
C ARG A 121 -15.61 20.56 -9.41
N GLY A 122 -14.38 20.30 -8.95
CA GLY A 122 -13.37 21.31 -8.68
C GLY A 122 -13.48 22.00 -7.32
N GLU A 123 -14.60 21.83 -6.62
CA GLU A 123 -14.83 22.35 -5.27
C GLU A 123 -14.22 21.45 -4.18
N PHE A 124 -13.83 22.04 -3.05
CA PHE A 124 -13.43 21.30 -1.86
C PHE A 124 -14.67 21.10 -0.97
N ALA A 125 -15.32 19.95 -1.13
CA ALA A 125 -16.42 19.53 -0.28
C ALA A 125 -15.90 19.04 1.08
N VAL A 126 -16.36 19.67 2.15
CA VAL A 126 -15.95 19.43 3.53
C VAL A 126 -17.16 18.97 4.33
N ILE A 127 -17.09 17.78 4.93
CA ILE A 127 -18.09 17.35 5.90
C ILE A 127 -17.76 17.97 7.26
N ALA A 128 -18.58 18.92 7.69
CA ALA A 128 -18.50 19.55 9.00
C ALA A 128 -19.55 18.93 9.94
N GLU A 129 -19.18 18.68 11.18
CA GLU A 129 -20.11 18.35 12.26
C GLU A 129 -20.48 19.64 13.00
N ILE A 130 -21.70 20.12 12.77
CA ILE A 130 -22.24 21.36 13.36
C ILE A 130 -23.28 21.00 14.39
N ASN A 131 -23.05 21.36 15.65
CA ASN A 131 -23.92 21.00 16.78
C ASN A 131 -24.26 19.49 16.84
N GLY A 132 -23.34 18.63 16.36
CA GLY A 132 -23.53 17.17 16.29
C GLY A 132 -24.12 16.64 14.98
N ALA A 133 -24.63 17.50 14.09
CA ALA A 133 -25.16 17.12 12.79
C ALA A 133 -24.06 17.15 11.71
N ARG A 134 -23.99 16.10 10.86
CA ARG A 134 -23.07 16.06 9.72
C ARG A 134 -23.66 16.86 8.54
N ILE A 135 -23.03 17.99 8.25
CA ILE A 135 -23.42 18.93 7.20
C ILE A 135 -22.35 18.96 6.11
N SER A 136 -22.75 18.79 4.86
CA SER A 136 -21.86 19.02 3.72
C SER A 136 -21.70 20.52 3.49
N THR A 137 -20.45 20.98 3.51
CA THR A 137 -20.07 22.37 3.27
C THR A 137 -19.06 22.45 2.12
N VAL A 138 -18.93 23.62 1.51
CA VAL A 138 -17.88 23.90 0.52
C VAL A 138 -16.91 24.91 1.12
N TYR A 139 -15.61 24.64 1.02
CA TYR A 139 -14.58 25.62 1.39
C TYR A 139 -14.70 26.87 0.51
N ASP A 140 -14.91 28.02 1.13
CA ASP A 140 -15.11 29.28 0.42
C ASP A 140 -14.43 30.44 1.17
N THR A 141 -13.30 30.91 0.63
CA THR A 141 -12.58 32.08 1.16
C THR A 141 -13.25 33.41 0.82
N GLY A 142 -14.19 33.42 -0.13
CA GLY A 142 -14.97 34.60 -0.48
C GLY A 142 -16.11 34.87 0.51
N ALA A 143 -16.55 33.85 1.25
CA ALA A 143 -17.55 33.99 2.29
C ALA A 143 -16.92 34.52 3.60
N SER A 144 -17.39 35.67 4.07
CA SER A 144 -16.93 36.29 5.32
C SER A 144 -17.30 35.49 6.58
N ALA A 145 -18.33 34.66 6.50
CA ALA A 145 -18.79 33.79 7.57
C ALA A 145 -19.14 32.40 7.04
N VAL A 146 -19.23 31.42 7.94
CA VAL A 146 -19.93 30.15 7.67
C VAL A 146 -21.38 30.47 7.31
N VAL A 147 -21.86 29.98 6.17
CA VAL A 147 -23.23 30.19 5.70
C VAL A 147 -23.94 28.86 5.59
N LEU A 148 -25.04 28.69 6.30
CA LEU A 148 -25.85 27.47 6.28
C LEU A 148 -27.05 27.65 5.38
N THR A 149 -27.41 26.59 4.66
CA THR A 149 -28.76 26.49 4.09
C THR A 149 -29.78 26.34 5.21
N GLN A 150 -31.06 26.62 4.94
CA GLN A 150 -32.10 26.45 5.94
C GLN A 150 -32.24 24.99 6.39
N GLU A 151 -32.06 24.04 5.47
CA GLU A 151 -32.11 22.60 5.73
C GLU A 151 -30.95 22.17 6.64
N ALA A 152 -29.74 22.70 6.38
CA ALA A 152 -28.59 22.44 7.21
C ALA A 152 -28.75 23.03 8.62
N ALA A 153 -29.29 24.24 8.72
CA ALA A 153 -29.59 24.86 10.00
C ALA A 153 -30.65 24.07 10.80
N LYS A 154 -31.68 23.56 10.11
CA LYS A 154 -32.68 22.65 10.70
C LYS A 154 -32.03 21.38 11.24
N ALA A 155 -31.18 20.75 10.44
CA ALA A 155 -30.48 19.51 10.81
C ALA A 155 -29.53 19.73 12.00
N ALA A 156 -28.90 20.89 12.09
CA ALA A 156 -28.06 21.31 13.21
C ALA A 156 -28.84 21.74 14.47
N GLY A 157 -30.18 21.67 14.44
CA GLY A 157 -31.03 22.02 15.59
C GLY A 157 -31.05 23.51 15.93
N LEU A 158 -30.73 24.39 14.97
CA LEU A 158 -30.76 25.83 15.19
C LEU A 158 -32.21 26.34 15.23
N PRO A 159 -32.52 27.37 16.05
CA PRO A 159 -33.88 27.85 16.26
C PRO A 159 -34.40 28.62 15.03
N LEU A 160 -35.06 27.91 14.12
CA LEU A 160 -35.55 28.48 12.86
C LEU A 160 -36.74 29.44 13.05
N ASP A 161 -37.53 29.25 14.10
CA ASP A 161 -38.76 30.00 14.35
C ASP A 161 -38.51 31.48 14.72
N PHE A 162 -37.28 31.80 15.13
CA PHE A 162 -36.87 33.13 15.59
C PHE A 162 -35.85 33.79 14.65
N LEU A 163 -35.72 33.29 13.41
CA LEU A 163 -34.76 33.85 12.46
C LEU A 163 -35.18 35.24 12.01
N ASN A 164 -34.32 36.22 12.28
CA ASN A 164 -34.43 37.55 11.72
C ASN A 164 -33.39 37.72 10.60
N TYR A 165 -33.86 37.76 9.35
CA TYR A 165 -33.02 37.99 8.17
C TYR A 165 -32.62 39.46 8.04
N SER A 166 -31.77 39.93 8.94
CA SER A 166 -31.39 41.34 9.09
C SER A 166 -30.04 41.69 8.45
N VAL A 167 -29.20 40.70 8.17
CA VAL A 167 -27.85 40.93 7.61
C VAL A 167 -27.92 40.92 6.08
N ALA A 168 -27.55 42.01 5.43
CA ALA A 168 -27.39 42.04 3.99
C ALA A 168 -26.11 41.31 3.57
N VAL A 169 -26.24 40.38 2.62
CA VAL A 169 -25.13 39.57 2.09
C VAL A 169 -25.09 39.72 0.58
N GLU A 170 -23.89 39.88 0.04
CA GLU A 170 -23.67 39.91 -1.40
C GLU A 170 -23.28 38.52 -1.88
N THR A 171 -24.00 38.01 -2.88
CA THR A 171 -23.79 36.68 -3.44
C THR A 171 -23.63 36.78 -4.95
N ALA A 172 -23.18 35.69 -5.59
CA ALA A 172 -23.10 35.63 -7.05
C ALA A 172 -24.46 35.86 -7.75
N ASN A 173 -25.58 35.61 -7.05
CA ASN A 173 -26.93 35.81 -7.56
C ASN A 173 -27.50 37.21 -7.22
N GLY A 174 -26.68 38.10 -6.65
CA GLY A 174 -27.09 39.44 -6.20
C GLY A 174 -27.14 39.58 -4.68
N ARG A 175 -27.74 40.69 -4.22
CA ARG A 175 -27.87 41.00 -2.79
C ARG A 175 -29.05 40.22 -2.19
N THR A 176 -28.80 39.55 -1.07
CA THR A 176 -29.82 38.82 -0.31
C THR A 176 -29.71 39.17 1.17
N ARG A 177 -30.61 38.61 2.00
CA ARG A 177 -30.52 38.72 3.46
C ARG A 177 -30.26 37.37 4.10
N ALA A 178 -29.54 37.39 5.22
CA ALA A 178 -29.25 36.22 6.01
C ALA A 178 -29.57 36.49 7.49
N ALA A 179 -29.90 35.43 8.22
CA ALA A 179 -30.14 35.50 9.66
C ALA A 179 -28.86 35.16 10.43
N PRO A 180 -28.39 36.04 11.33
CA PRO A 180 -27.19 35.78 12.11
C PRO A 180 -27.48 34.76 13.21
N VAL A 181 -26.56 33.81 13.38
CA VAL A 181 -26.59 32.81 14.43
C VAL A 181 -25.17 32.54 14.93
N THR A 182 -25.07 31.91 16.09
CA THR A 182 -23.79 31.40 16.59
C THR A 182 -23.87 29.89 16.69
N LEU A 183 -22.89 29.20 16.12
CA LEU A 183 -22.75 27.76 16.24
C LEU A 183 -22.07 27.43 17.56
N ASP A 184 -22.68 26.58 18.38
CA ASP A 184 -22.09 26.15 19.66
C ASP A 184 -20.77 25.42 19.42
N ARG A 185 -20.78 24.54 18.42
CA ARG A 185 -19.60 23.76 18.01
C ARG A 185 -19.64 23.46 16.51
N ILE A 186 -18.50 23.66 15.86
CA ILE A 186 -18.24 23.17 14.51
C ILE A 186 -16.95 22.34 14.53
N LYS A 187 -17.01 21.14 13.96
CA LYS A 187 -15.88 20.23 13.86
C LYS A 187 -15.64 19.80 12.43
N VAL A 188 -14.40 19.89 11.97
CA VAL A 188 -13.97 19.45 10.65
C VAL A 188 -12.81 18.47 10.85
N GLY A 189 -13.03 17.19 10.54
CA GLY A 189 -12.07 16.13 10.87
C GLY A 189 -11.72 16.14 12.37
N GLY A 190 -10.45 16.35 12.70
CA GLY A 190 -9.95 16.46 14.08
C GLY A 190 -10.02 17.87 14.68
N ILE A 191 -10.35 18.91 13.89
CA ILE A 191 -10.35 20.31 14.34
C ILE A 191 -11.72 20.66 14.91
N THR A 192 -11.77 21.26 16.11
CA THR A 192 -13.02 21.65 16.76
C THR A 192 -12.96 23.10 17.21
N GLU A 193 -13.88 23.92 16.71
CA GLU A 193 -14.07 25.31 17.11
C GLU A 193 -15.43 25.48 17.81
N ARG A 194 -15.50 26.44 18.74
CA ARG A 194 -16.70 26.76 19.51
C ARG A 194 -17.10 28.21 19.34
N ALA A 195 -18.38 28.50 19.55
CA ALA A 195 -18.94 29.85 19.46
C ALA A 195 -18.55 30.54 18.14
N VAL A 196 -18.85 29.87 17.02
CA VAL A 196 -18.48 30.34 15.68
C VAL A 196 -19.65 31.12 15.08
N PRO A 197 -19.48 32.41 14.76
CA PRO A 197 -20.50 33.19 14.05
C PRO A 197 -20.82 32.56 12.70
N ALA A 198 -22.11 32.42 12.40
CA ALA A 198 -22.59 31.91 11.14
C ALA A 198 -23.83 32.70 10.68
N LEU A 199 -24.18 32.49 9.42
CA LEU A 199 -25.35 33.07 8.78
C LEU A 199 -26.24 31.95 8.26
N ILE A 200 -27.55 32.11 8.33
CA ILE A 200 -28.52 31.22 7.70
C ILE A 200 -29.09 31.94 6.48
N ALA A 201 -28.89 31.37 5.31
CA ALA A 201 -29.43 31.91 4.07
C ALA A 201 -30.97 31.79 4.03
N GLN A 202 -31.62 32.69 3.29
CA GLN A 202 -33.05 32.53 2.99
C GLN A 202 -33.30 31.25 2.18
N PRO A 203 -34.50 30.65 2.29
CA PRO A 203 -34.86 29.44 1.57
C PRO A 203 -34.61 29.59 0.05
N GLY A 204 -33.94 28.61 -0.55
CA GLY A 204 -33.64 28.59 -1.99
C GLY A 204 -32.54 29.55 -2.46
N GLN A 205 -31.97 30.39 -1.60
CA GLN A 205 -30.89 31.32 -1.99
C GLN A 205 -29.51 30.66 -2.03
N LEU A 206 -29.33 29.56 -1.29
CA LEU A 206 -28.07 28.83 -1.20
C LEU A 206 -28.32 27.33 -1.39
N ARG A 207 -27.58 26.71 -2.32
CA ARG A 207 -27.71 25.27 -2.63
C ARG A 207 -26.91 24.38 -1.70
N THR A 208 -25.72 24.83 -1.30
CA THR A 208 -24.80 24.08 -0.44
C THR A 208 -24.25 25.03 0.62
N SER A 209 -24.13 24.55 1.86
CA SER A 209 -23.56 25.36 2.94
C SER A 209 -22.10 25.71 2.65
N LEU A 210 -21.62 26.85 3.15
CA LEU A 210 -20.29 27.39 2.89
C LEU A 210 -19.48 27.42 4.19
N LEU A 211 -18.24 26.93 4.13
CA LEU A 211 -17.26 27.02 5.20
C LEU A 211 -16.39 28.26 4.98
N GLY A 212 -16.83 29.37 5.54
CA GLY A 212 -16.23 30.69 5.34
C GLY A 212 -15.26 31.14 6.44
N MET A 213 -14.87 32.41 6.34
CA MET A 213 -13.78 33.00 7.13
C MET A 213 -14.03 33.05 8.64
N SER A 214 -15.27 33.05 9.13
CA SER A 214 -15.56 33.00 10.58
C SER A 214 -15.10 31.70 11.25
N PHE A 215 -14.92 30.63 10.48
CA PHE A 215 -14.24 29.40 10.91
C PHE A 215 -12.77 29.42 10.47
N LEU A 216 -12.48 29.72 9.19
CA LEU A 216 -11.12 29.58 8.64
C LEU A 216 -10.09 30.48 9.33
N SER A 217 -10.47 31.69 9.76
CA SER A 217 -9.57 32.62 10.46
C SER A 217 -9.16 32.18 11.86
N ARG A 218 -9.82 31.16 12.42
CA ARG A 218 -9.49 30.59 13.74
C ARG A 218 -8.41 29.52 13.66
N LEU A 219 -8.16 29.01 12.46
CA LEU A 219 -7.15 28.01 12.19
C LEU A 219 -5.77 28.65 12.14
N LYS A 220 -4.74 27.85 12.46
CA LYS A 220 -3.35 28.28 12.27
C LYS A 220 -3.03 28.51 10.80
N SER A 221 -3.53 27.64 9.92
CA SER A 221 -3.50 27.87 8.48
C SER A 221 -4.59 27.08 7.74
N SER A 222 -5.02 27.63 6.61
CA SER A 222 -5.87 26.98 5.61
C SER A 222 -5.27 27.21 4.22
N GLU A 223 -4.74 26.16 3.60
CA GLU A 223 -3.98 26.28 2.37
C GLU A 223 -4.47 25.30 1.31
N VAL A 224 -4.62 25.78 0.08
CA VAL A 224 -4.85 24.93 -1.09
C VAL A 224 -3.51 24.61 -1.73
N ARG A 225 -3.16 23.32 -1.80
CA ARG A 225 -1.93 22.79 -2.40
C ARG A 225 -2.29 21.81 -3.51
N GLY A 226 -2.32 22.30 -4.75
CA GLY A 226 -2.76 21.53 -5.91
C GLY A 226 -4.21 21.06 -5.74
N ASP A 227 -4.42 19.74 -5.66
CA ASP A 227 -5.72 19.11 -5.49
C ASP A 227 -6.05 18.73 -4.03
N ARG A 228 -5.36 19.36 -3.07
CA ARG A 228 -5.62 19.16 -1.64
C ARG A 228 -5.84 20.48 -0.92
N LEU A 229 -6.82 20.50 -0.04
CA LEU A 229 -7.00 21.52 1.00
C LEU A 229 -6.38 20.99 2.29
N VAL A 230 -5.50 21.79 2.89
CA VAL A 230 -4.82 21.47 4.16
C VAL A 230 -5.27 22.48 5.21
N LEU A 231 -5.89 22.00 6.28
CA LEU A 231 -6.33 22.79 7.42
C LEU A 231 -5.47 22.41 8.64
N ARG A 232 -5.02 23.40 9.41
CA ARG A 232 -4.22 23.19 10.63
C ARG A 232 -4.91 23.82 11.83
N ALA A 233 -5.15 23.02 12.86
CA ALA A 233 -5.60 23.51 14.17
C ALA A 233 -4.61 24.55 14.74
N ASN A 234 -5.14 25.48 15.53
CA ASN A 234 -4.36 26.41 16.35
C ASN A 234 -3.74 25.71 17.57
#